data_AF-A0A7W8CGD9-F1
#
_entry.id   AF-A0A7W8CGD9-F1
#
_cell.length_a   1.000
_cell.length_b   1.000
_cell.length_c   1.000
_cell.angle_alpha   90.00
_cell.angle_beta   90.00
_cell.angle_gamma   90.00
#
_symmetry.space_group_name_H-M   'P 1'
#
loop_
_entity.id
_entity.type
_entity.pdbx_description
1 polymer ?
#
loop_
_entity_poly.entity_id
_entity_poly.type
_entity_poly.pdbx_seq_one_letter_code
_entity_poly.pdbx_strand_id
1 'polypeptide(L)'
;MNISLVVILIIVAAIINAAAAGMMYVFSTFVMRGLDRTGPIQAITAMRGINAEANSSPAFLLVYFGAAVLAAALGVVAALQLHQAGSWYLLAGAVFGVLAAVITMAFNVPLNNHLDGVDPAGLSVADAAREWQAYLSTWTAWNHVRTATAFVGAALMLIGLRYR
;
A
#
# COMPACT_ATOMS: atom_id res chain seq x y z
N MET A 1 -18.60 -5.57 -29.62
CA MET A 1 -17.73 -4.51 -29.06
C MET A 1 -16.45 -5.19 -28.58
N ASN A 2 -15.34 -5.07 -29.32
CA ASN A 2 -14.06 -5.61 -28.86
C ASN A 2 -13.46 -4.59 -27.88
N ILE A 3 -13.32 -4.96 -26.61
CA ILE A 3 -12.66 -4.11 -25.62
C ILE A 3 -11.18 -4.06 -25.96
N SER A 4 -10.60 -2.85 -26.07
CA SER A 4 -9.17 -2.72 -26.37
C SER A 4 -8.33 -3.24 -25.20
N LEU A 5 -7.15 -3.79 -25.50
CA LEU A 5 -6.22 -4.27 -24.46
C LEU A 5 -5.83 -3.15 -23.48
N VAL A 6 -5.77 -1.90 -23.95
CA VAL A 6 -5.50 -0.72 -23.11
C VAL A 6 -6.63 -0.49 -22.12
N VAL A 7 -7.90 -0.61 -22.55
CA VAL A 7 -9.04 -0.48 -21.64
C VAL A 7 -9.03 -1.58 -20.58
N ILE A 8 -8.74 -2.83 -20.97
CA ILE A 8 -8.60 -3.95 -20.01
C ILE A 8 -7.50 -3.63 -19.01
N LEU A 9 -6.32 -3.19 -19.47
CA LEU A 9 -5.20 -2.83 -18.60
C LEU A 9 -5.58 -1.72 -17.62
N ILE A 10 -6.26 -0.66 -18.07
CA ILE A 10 -6.69 0.44 -17.18
C ILE A 10 -7.63 -0.06 -16.09
N ILE A 11 -8.65 -0.85 -16.46
CA ILE A 11 -9.64 -1.38 -15.52
C ILE A 11 -8.95 -2.29 -14.48
N VAL A 12 -8.13 -3.23 -14.94
CA VAL A 12 -7.43 -4.16 -14.06
C VAL A 12 -6.45 -3.41 -13.15
N ALA A 13 -5.65 -2.48 -13.68
CA ALA A 13 -4.72 -1.68 -12.89
C ALA A 13 -5.45 -0.86 -11.81
N ALA A 14 -6.57 -0.22 -12.16
CA ALA A 14 -7.37 0.57 -11.23
C ALA A 14 -7.97 -0.29 -10.12
N ILE A 15 -8.55 -1.45 -10.46
CA ILE A 15 -9.15 -2.38 -9.48
C ILE A 15 -8.08 -2.90 -8.51
N ILE A 16 -6.93 -3.35 -9.02
CA ILE A 16 -5.86 -3.90 -8.19
C ILE A 16 -5.22 -2.82 -7.31
N ASN A 17 -5.07 -1.58 -7.79
CA ASN A 17 -4.64 -0.45 -6.96
C ASN A 17 -5.67 -0.10 -5.87
N ALA A 18 -6.97 -0.11 -6.17
CA ALA A 18 -8.02 0.11 -5.19
C ALA A 18 -8.08 -1.02 -4.14
N ALA A 19 -7.86 -2.27 -4.55
CA ALA A 19 -7.76 -3.41 -3.63
C ALA A 19 -6.55 -3.26 -2.70
N ALA A 20 -5.38 -2.90 -3.24
CA ALA A 20 -4.19 -2.60 -2.45
C ALA A 20 -4.43 -1.45 -1.45
N ALA A 21 -5.05 -0.37 -1.90
CA ALA A 21 -5.45 0.74 -1.04
C ALA A 21 -6.39 0.29 0.09
N GLY A 22 -7.39 -0.56 -0.22
CA GLY A 22 -8.32 -1.11 0.75
C GLY A 22 -7.63 -1.94 1.85
N MET A 23 -6.65 -2.77 1.49
CA MET A 23 -5.84 -3.51 2.46
C MET A 23 -5.13 -2.56 3.44
N MET A 24 -4.50 -1.50 2.94
CA MET A 24 -3.82 -0.50 3.78
C MET A 24 -4.81 0.35 4.59
N TYR A 25 -5.99 0.62 4.05
CA TYR A 25 -7.04 1.42 4.69
C TYR A 25 -7.57 0.79 5.97
N VAL A 26 -7.69 -0.54 6.01
CA VAL A 26 -8.08 -1.28 7.22
C VAL A 26 -7.08 -1.05 8.36
N PHE A 27 -5.78 -1.01 8.04
CA PHE A 27 -4.74 -0.65 9.03
C PHE A 27 -4.82 0.81 9.48
N SER A 28 -5.12 1.71 8.57
CA SER A 28 -5.32 3.14 8.86
C SER A 28 -6.50 3.41 9.80
N THR A 29 -7.54 2.59 9.74
CA THR A 29 -8.83 2.92 10.38
C THR A 29 -9.00 2.26 11.74
N PHE A 30 -8.75 0.95 11.84
CA PHE A 30 -9.07 0.21 13.07
C PHE A 30 -8.05 -0.85 13.49
N VAL A 31 -7.24 -1.44 12.61
CA VAL A 31 -6.30 -2.50 13.06
C VAL A 31 -5.25 -1.94 14.01
N MET A 32 -4.56 -0.85 13.64
CA MET A 32 -3.51 -0.28 14.48
C MET A 32 -4.05 0.20 15.83
N ARG A 33 -5.26 0.79 15.85
CA ARG A 33 -5.96 1.18 17.08
C ARG A 33 -6.41 -0.02 17.91
N GLY A 34 -6.81 -1.10 17.26
CA GLY A 34 -7.18 -2.35 17.91
C GLY A 34 -5.98 -2.99 18.61
N LEU A 35 -4.83 -3.05 17.92
CA LEU A 35 -3.57 -3.54 18.49
C LEU A 35 -3.15 -2.70 19.69
N ASP A 36 -3.20 -1.38 19.59
CA ASP A 36 -2.85 -0.47 20.68
C ASP A 36 -3.63 -0.72 21.98
N ARG A 37 -4.91 -1.12 21.86
CA ARG A 37 -5.78 -1.46 23.01
C ARG A 37 -5.38 -2.75 23.74
N THR A 38 -4.53 -3.60 23.14
CA THR A 38 -4.14 -4.89 23.74
C THR A 38 -3.01 -4.77 24.77
N GLY A 39 -2.34 -3.62 24.80
CA GLY A 39 -1.12 -3.41 25.57
C GLY A 39 0.15 -3.54 24.70
N PRO A 40 1.24 -2.81 25.00
CA PRO A 40 2.40 -2.71 24.10
C PRO A 40 3.07 -4.04 23.76
N ILE A 41 3.23 -4.93 24.74
CA ILE A 41 3.87 -6.25 24.56
C ILE A 41 3.04 -7.11 23.61
N GLN A 42 1.72 -7.15 23.82
CA GLN A 42 0.79 -7.90 22.99
C GLN A 42 0.71 -7.31 21.58
N ALA A 43 0.69 -5.98 21.47
CA ALA A 43 0.65 -5.27 20.20
C ALA A 43 1.89 -5.54 19.34
N ILE A 44 3.09 -5.44 19.93
CA ILE A 44 4.35 -5.78 19.24
C ILE A 44 4.33 -7.25 18.82
N THR A 45 3.99 -8.16 19.73
CA THR A 45 3.94 -9.61 19.46
C THR A 45 3.01 -9.94 18.29
N ALA A 46 1.79 -9.38 18.30
CA ALA A 46 0.81 -9.60 17.26
C ALA A 46 1.24 -8.97 15.92
N MET A 47 1.78 -7.75 15.93
CA MET A 47 2.23 -7.07 14.72
C MET A 47 3.39 -7.81 14.05
N ARG A 48 4.34 -8.35 14.82
CA ARG A 48 5.43 -9.20 14.28
C ARG A 48 4.88 -10.44 13.56
N GLY A 49 3.89 -11.11 14.17
CA GLY A 49 3.19 -12.23 13.52
C GLY A 49 2.48 -11.82 12.22
N ILE A 50 1.78 -10.68 12.23
CA ILE A 50 1.12 -10.13 11.03
C ILE A 50 2.15 -9.80 9.94
N ASN A 51 3.28 -9.19 10.29
CA ASN A 51 4.38 -8.90 9.35
C ASN A 51 4.93 -10.17 8.73
N ALA A 52 5.17 -11.21 9.53
CA ALA A 52 5.66 -12.50 9.05
C ALA A 52 4.68 -13.15 8.06
N GLU A 53 3.38 -13.18 8.36
CA GLU A 53 2.34 -13.71 7.47
C GLU A 53 2.18 -12.88 6.19
N ALA A 54 2.28 -11.54 6.29
CA ALA A 54 2.22 -10.68 5.12
C ALA A 54 3.43 -10.93 4.18
N ASN A 55 4.62 -11.14 4.73
CA ASN A 55 5.84 -11.40 3.98
C ASN A 55 5.88 -12.81 3.37
N SER A 56 5.22 -13.78 3.99
CA SER A 56 5.19 -15.17 3.50
C SER A 56 4.03 -15.44 2.54
N SER A 57 2.98 -14.61 2.53
CA SER A 57 1.78 -14.80 1.73
C SER A 57 1.99 -14.39 0.25
N PRO A 58 2.08 -15.35 -0.69
CA PRO A 58 2.28 -15.03 -2.11
C PRO A 58 1.06 -14.31 -2.68
N ALA A 59 -0.14 -14.63 -2.19
CA ALA A 59 -1.37 -13.98 -2.61
C ALA A 59 -1.38 -12.49 -2.24
N PHE A 60 -0.96 -12.15 -1.01
CA PHE A 60 -0.85 -10.76 -0.59
C PHE A 60 0.20 -10.02 -1.43
N LEU A 61 1.40 -10.58 -1.54
CA LEU A 61 2.50 -9.96 -2.30
C LEU A 61 2.13 -9.74 -3.77
N LEU A 62 1.45 -10.71 -4.39
CA LEU A 62 1.02 -10.63 -5.78
C LEU A 62 0.02 -9.49 -5.98
N VAL A 63 -1.00 -9.36 -5.13
CA VAL A 63 -1.98 -8.26 -5.26
C VAL A 63 -1.31 -6.92 -4.97
N TYR A 64 -0.52 -6.85 -3.90
CA TYR A 64 0.08 -5.60 -3.42
C TYR A 64 1.12 -5.04 -4.40
N PHE A 65 2.11 -5.85 -4.79
CA PHE A 65 3.14 -5.42 -5.73
C PHE A 65 2.70 -5.53 -7.19
N GLY A 66 1.76 -6.42 -7.50
CA GLY A 66 1.10 -6.45 -8.80
C GLY A 66 0.37 -5.14 -9.12
N ALA A 67 -0.18 -4.46 -8.11
CA ALA A 67 -0.74 -3.11 -8.27
C ALA A 67 0.28 -2.13 -8.87
N ALA A 68 1.51 -2.12 -8.35
CA ALA A 68 2.57 -1.25 -8.81
C ALA A 68 3.10 -1.66 -10.19
N VAL A 69 3.23 -2.96 -10.46
CA VAL A 69 3.64 -3.46 -11.79
C VAL A 69 2.62 -3.09 -12.86
N LEU A 70 1.32 -3.27 -12.59
CA LEU A 70 0.25 -2.88 -13.50
C LEU A 70 0.19 -1.36 -13.70
N ALA A 71 0.37 -0.59 -12.63
CA ALA A 71 0.47 0.86 -12.70
C ALA A 71 1.66 1.30 -13.58
N ALA A 72 2.84 0.72 -13.39
CA ALA A 72 4.02 1.01 -14.19
C ALA A 72 3.82 0.67 -15.68
N ALA A 73 3.27 -0.52 -15.98
CA ALA A 73 2.95 -0.93 -17.34
C ALA A 73 1.97 0.06 -18.01
N LEU A 74 0.92 0.46 -17.29
CA LEU A 74 -0.02 1.46 -17.77
C LEU A 74 0.65 2.82 -17.98
N GLY A 75 1.57 3.23 -17.10
CA GLY A 75 2.34 4.46 -17.23
C GLY A 75 3.19 4.49 -18.50
N VAL A 76 3.86 3.38 -18.83
CA VAL A 76 4.62 3.24 -20.09
C VAL A 76 3.69 3.40 -21.30
N VAL A 77 2.55 2.70 -21.32
CA VAL A 77 1.57 2.81 -22.40
C VAL A 77 1.05 4.25 -22.54
N ALA A 78 0.73 4.91 -21.43
CA ALA A 78 0.25 6.29 -21.41
C ALA A 78 1.32 7.28 -21.92
N ALA A 79 2.58 7.09 -21.54
CA ALA A 79 3.70 7.91 -21.99
C ALA A 79 3.97 7.80 -23.50
N LEU A 80 3.77 6.61 -24.08
CA LEU A 80 3.87 6.41 -25.54
C LEU A 80 2.69 7.01 -26.31
N GLN A 81 1.58 7.34 -25.63
CA GLN A 81 0.33 7.79 -26.23
C GLN A 81 -0.10 9.17 -25.70
N LEU A 82 0.84 10.04 -25.28
CA LEU A 82 0.51 11.35 -24.68
C LEU A 82 -0.38 12.25 -25.55
N HIS A 83 -0.38 12.05 -26.87
CA HIS A 83 -1.25 12.77 -27.82
C HIS A 83 -2.73 12.37 -27.71
N GLN A 84 -3.05 11.23 -27.09
CA GLN A 84 -4.43 10.78 -26.93
C GLN A 84 -5.09 11.37 -25.68
N ALA A 85 -6.40 11.60 -25.77
CA ALA A 85 -7.20 12.07 -24.64
C ALA A 85 -7.10 11.09 -23.45
N GLY A 86 -6.99 11.64 -22.24
CA GLY A 86 -6.88 10.84 -21.02
C GLY A 86 -5.48 10.36 -20.64
N SER A 87 -4.50 10.37 -21.56
CA SER A 87 -3.15 9.84 -21.29
C SER A 87 -2.44 10.49 -20.10
N TRP A 88 -2.61 11.80 -19.90
CA TRP A 88 -2.04 12.50 -18.73
C TRP A 88 -2.64 12.04 -17.40
N TYR A 89 -3.95 11.75 -17.35
CA TYR A 89 -4.58 11.17 -16.15
C TYR A 89 -4.08 9.76 -15.88
N LEU A 90 -3.89 8.94 -16.93
CA LEU A 90 -3.37 7.59 -16.79
C LEU A 90 -1.91 7.60 -16.33
N LEU A 91 -1.08 8.50 -16.85
CA LEU A 91 0.30 8.66 -16.43
C LEU A 91 0.40 9.13 -14.97
N ALA A 92 -0.38 10.13 -14.59
CA ALA A 92 -0.45 10.59 -13.20
C ALA A 92 -0.94 9.46 -12.28
N GLY A 93 -2.00 8.75 -12.67
CA GLY A 93 -2.52 7.60 -11.93
C GLY A 93 -1.48 6.50 -11.75
N ALA A 94 -0.72 6.19 -12.80
CA ALA A 94 0.39 5.25 -12.76
C ALA A 94 1.48 5.67 -11.77
N VAL A 95 1.89 6.95 -11.79
CA VAL A 95 2.88 7.50 -10.84
C VAL A 95 2.40 7.32 -9.40
N PHE A 96 1.16 7.68 -9.10
CA PHE A 96 0.59 7.53 -7.75
C PHE A 96 0.46 6.05 -7.33
N GLY A 97 0.10 5.15 -8.25
CA GLY A 97 0.02 3.72 -7.99
C GLY A 97 1.39 3.10 -7.67
N VAL A 98 2.44 3.47 -8.41
CA VAL A 98 3.82 3.04 -8.11
C VAL A 98 4.32 3.64 -6.80
N LEU A 99 4.00 4.91 -6.54
CA LEU A 99 4.44 5.62 -5.33
C LEU A 99 3.99 4.92 -4.04
N ALA A 100 2.82 4.29 -4.03
CA ALA A 100 2.34 3.53 -2.88
C ALA A 100 3.29 2.36 -2.50
N ALA A 101 3.82 1.66 -3.50
CA ALA A 101 4.81 0.60 -3.28
C ALA A 101 6.18 1.16 -2.87
N VAL A 102 6.59 2.29 -3.45
CA VAL A 102 7.83 2.99 -3.06
C VAL A 102 7.78 3.40 -1.58
N ILE A 103 6.69 4.02 -1.12
CA ILE A 103 6.49 4.39 0.29
C ILE A 103 6.56 3.14 1.19
N THR A 104 5.96 2.04 0.74
CA THR A 104 5.98 0.78 1.48
C THR A 104 7.39 0.27 1.70
N MET A 105 8.19 0.21 0.63
CA MET A 105 9.57 -0.28 0.70
C MET A 105 10.50 0.69 1.44
N ALA A 106 10.25 2.00 1.33
CA ALA A 106 11.11 3.03 1.91
C ALA A 106 10.84 3.29 3.40
N PHE A 107 9.59 3.12 3.87
CA PHE A 107 9.20 3.48 5.24
C PHE A 107 8.61 2.31 6.01
N ASN A 108 7.55 1.67 5.51
CA ASN A 108 6.85 0.65 6.27
C ASN A 108 7.65 -0.64 6.43
N VAL A 109 8.34 -1.12 5.39
CA VAL A 109 9.17 -2.33 5.46
C VAL A 109 10.35 -2.15 6.44
N PRO A 110 11.11 -1.04 6.41
CA PRO A 110 12.15 -0.79 7.42
C PRO A 110 11.62 -0.75 8.86
N LEU A 111 10.47 -0.12 9.08
CA LEU A 111 9.82 -0.10 10.39
C LEU A 111 9.41 -1.51 10.83
N ASN A 112 8.83 -2.31 9.92
CA ASN A 112 8.48 -3.71 10.20
C ASN A 112 9.72 -4.51 10.59
N ASN A 113 10.79 -4.42 9.80
CA ASN A 113 12.04 -5.14 10.06
C ASN A 113 12.67 -4.74 11.40
N HIS A 114 12.56 -3.46 11.79
CA HIS A 114 13.00 -3.01 13.10
C HIS A 114 12.18 -3.68 14.22
N LEU A 115 10.85 -3.62 14.13
CA LEU A 115 9.95 -4.22 15.10
C LEU A 115 10.15 -5.74 15.22
N ASP A 116 10.44 -6.40 14.09
CA ASP A 116 10.70 -7.84 14.04
C ASP A 116 11.98 -8.24 14.79
N GLY A 117 12.93 -7.31 14.97
CA GLY A 117 14.14 -7.48 15.76
C GLY A 117 13.97 -7.23 17.26
N VAL A 118 12.82 -6.69 17.70
CA VAL A 118 12.53 -6.43 19.11
C VAL A 118 12.07 -7.71 19.80
N ASP A 119 12.68 -8.10 20.92
CA ASP A 119 12.19 -9.18 21.79
C ASP A 119 11.19 -8.63 22.84
N PRO A 120 9.88 -8.87 22.69
CA PRO A 120 8.88 -8.34 23.62
C PRO A 120 9.02 -8.95 25.02
N ALA A 121 9.46 -10.21 25.13
CA ALA A 121 9.54 -10.89 26.43
C ALA A 121 10.67 -10.33 27.31
N GLY A 122 11.70 -9.75 26.70
CA GLY A 122 12.83 -9.11 27.37
C GLY A 122 12.61 -7.65 27.75
N LEU A 123 11.52 -7.01 27.30
CA LEU A 123 11.29 -5.58 27.53
C LEU A 123 10.56 -5.33 28.86
N SER A 124 10.96 -4.25 29.54
CA SER A 124 10.12 -3.66 30.58
C SER A 124 8.85 -3.09 29.96
N VAL A 125 7.78 -2.96 30.75
CA VAL A 125 6.51 -2.37 30.29
C VAL A 125 6.72 -0.94 29.75
N ALA A 126 7.60 -0.17 30.38
CA ALA A 126 7.89 1.20 29.96
C ALA A 126 8.65 1.26 28.63
N ASP A 127 9.60 0.34 28.40
CA ASP A 127 10.37 0.29 27.15
C ASP A 127 9.50 -0.19 26.00
N ALA A 128 8.68 -1.22 26.22
CA ALA A 128 7.71 -1.69 25.24
C ALA A 128 6.69 -0.62 24.86
N ALA A 129 6.23 0.19 25.82
CA ALA A 129 5.34 1.32 25.54
C ALA A 129 6.01 2.37 24.64
N ARG A 130 7.27 2.73 24.90
CA ARG A 130 8.00 3.69 24.04
C ARG A 130 8.21 3.14 22.64
N GLU A 131 8.65 1.89 22.53
CA GLU A 131 8.88 1.20 21.27
C GLU A 131 7.60 1.14 20.42
N TRP A 132 6.51 0.65 21.02
CA TRP A 132 5.23 0.54 20.35
C TRP A 132 4.67 1.90 19.91
N GLN A 133 4.73 2.94 20.73
CA GLN A 133 4.18 4.26 20.36
C GLN A 133 4.98 4.94 19.23
N ALA A 134 6.31 4.78 19.22
CA ALA A 134 7.14 5.28 18.13
C ALA A 134 6.82 4.56 16.81
N TYR A 135 6.67 3.23 16.85
CA TYR A 135 6.25 2.43 15.71
C TYR A 135 4.83 2.79 15.25
N LEU A 136 3.85 2.75 16.16
CA LEU A 136 2.43 2.99 15.89
C LEU A 136 2.22 4.33 15.16
N SER A 137 2.77 5.41 15.70
CA SER A 137 2.60 6.76 15.13
C SER A 137 3.22 6.86 13.73
N THR A 138 4.50 6.52 13.59
CA THR A 138 5.26 6.68 12.35
C THR A 138 4.76 5.73 11.26
N TRP A 139 4.53 4.47 11.61
CA TRP A 139 4.06 3.46 10.67
C TRP A 139 2.65 3.80 10.16
N THR A 140 1.75 4.24 11.06
CA THR A 140 0.38 4.59 10.68
C THR A 140 0.34 5.85 9.80
N ALA A 141 1.19 6.85 10.08
CA ALA A 141 1.30 8.04 9.25
C ALA A 141 1.70 7.69 7.82
N TRP A 142 2.78 6.92 7.63
CA TRP A 142 3.17 6.48 6.29
C TRP A 142 2.16 5.54 5.65
N ASN A 143 1.47 4.72 6.45
CA ASN A 143 0.38 3.89 5.98
C ASN A 143 -0.79 4.72 5.41
N HIS A 144 -1.14 5.85 6.03
CA HIS A 144 -2.13 6.79 5.48
C HIS A 144 -1.68 7.36 4.14
N VAL A 145 -0.41 7.78 4.01
CA VAL A 145 0.11 8.33 2.77
C VAL A 145 0.03 7.30 1.63
N ARG A 146 0.54 6.08 1.83
CA ARG A 146 0.46 5.03 0.79
C ARG A 146 -0.97 4.62 0.45
N THR A 147 -1.88 4.64 1.43
CA THR A 147 -3.31 4.39 1.21
C THR A 147 -3.90 5.46 0.28
N ALA A 148 -3.64 6.72 0.59
CA ALA A 148 -4.15 7.85 -0.18
C ALA A 148 -3.58 7.86 -1.60
N THR A 149 -2.27 7.63 -1.77
CA THR A 149 -1.64 7.57 -3.09
C THR A 149 -2.22 6.45 -3.95
N ALA A 150 -2.46 5.27 -3.37
CA ALA A 150 -3.07 4.15 -4.12
C ALA A 150 -4.52 4.46 -4.55
N PHE A 151 -5.34 5.07 -3.68
CA PHE A 151 -6.70 5.49 -4.05
C PHE A 151 -6.71 6.60 -5.11
N VAL A 152 -5.85 7.61 -4.97
CA VAL A 152 -5.70 8.67 -5.98
C VAL A 152 -5.25 8.07 -7.31
N GLY A 153 -4.29 7.15 -7.28
CA GLY A 153 -3.83 6.41 -8.46
C GLY A 153 -4.99 5.71 -9.18
N ALA A 154 -5.77 4.91 -8.46
CA ALA A 154 -6.94 4.23 -9.00
C ALA A 154 -8.00 5.21 -9.55
N ALA A 155 -8.30 6.28 -8.82
CA ALA A 155 -9.27 7.29 -9.25
C ALA A 155 -8.84 7.98 -10.55
N LEU A 156 -7.58 8.37 -10.67
CA LEU A 156 -7.02 8.99 -11.87
C LEU A 156 -7.04 8.02 -13.06
N MET A 157 -6.75 6.74 -12.84
CA MET A 157 -6.88 5.71 -13.89
C MET A 157 -8.33 5.61 -14.41
N LEU A 158 -9.31 5.60 -13.50
CA LEU A 158 -10.74 5.56 -13.87
C LEU A 158 -11.23 6.85 -14.55
N ILE A 159 -10.69 8.02 -14.17
CA ILE A 159 -10.96 9.28 -14.86
C ILE A 159 -10.37 9.23 -16.27
N GLY A 160 -9.11 8.80 -16.41
CA GLY A 160 -8.45 8.63 -17.71
C GLY A 160 -9.20 7.69 -18.64
N LEU A 161 -9.79 6.61 -18.10
CA LEU A 161 -10.63 5.67 -18.83
C LEU A 161 -11.82 6.34 -19.53
N ARG A 162 -12.42 7.39 -18.94
CA ARG A 162 -13.58 8.08 -19.54
C ARG A 162 -13.27 8.78 -20.86
N TYR A 163 -11.98 8.95 -21.18
CA TYR A 163 -11.50 9.60 -22.39
C TYR A 163 -10.92 8.60 -23.41
N ARG A 164 -11.10 7.29 -23.17
CA ARG A 164 -10.62 6.20 -24.03
C ARG A 164 -11.73 5.61 -24.88
#